data_AF-A0A1Q6R992-F1
#
_entry.id   AF-A0A1Q6R992-F1
#
_cell.length_a   1.000
_cell.length_b   1.000
_cell.length_c   1.000
_cell.angle_alpha   90.00
_cell.angle_beta   90.00
_cell.angle_gamma   90.00
#
_symmetry.space_group_name_H-M   'P 1'
#
loop_
_entity.id
_entity.type
_entity.pdbx_description
1 polymer ?
#
loop_
_entity_poly.entity_id
_entity_poly.type
_entity_poly.pdbx_seq_one_letter_code
_entity_poly.pdbx_strand_id
1 'polypeptide(L)'
;MLADISTESELYLDNAEKYKTYKIIDGVAANLDATQTVSLNGASNGFGYDVADNGSYIGRFVVEAEKANVTYGLGYEYQKGDSVKANKWMANVNWSF
;
A
#
# COMPACT_ATOMS: atom_id res chain seq x y z
N MET A 1 15.89 26.05 -4.47
CA MET A 1 15.88 26.81 -3.20
C MET A 1 14.97 26.03 -2.26
N LEU A 2 15.50 25.51 -1.15
CA LEU A 2 14.69 24.86 -0.11
C LEU A 2 14.15 25.97 0.80
N ALA A 3 12.91 25.84 1.27
CA ALA A 3 12.35 26.79 2.22
C ALA A 3 12.96 26.52 3.60
N ASP A 4 13.51 27.55 4.24
CA ASP A 4 13.96 27.46 5.63
C ASP A 4 12.76 27.58 6.58
N ILE A 5 12.63 26.63 7.50
CA ILE A 5 11.62 26.68 8.56
C ILE A 5 12.15 27.59 9.67
N SER A 6 11.44 28.69 9.94
CA SER A 6 11.78 29.64 11.02
C SER A 6 11.66 28.98 12.39
N THR A 7 12.53 29.38 13.33
CA THR A 7 12.47 28.98 14.75
C THR A 7 11.18 29.40 15.46
N GLU A 8 10.40 30.29 14.87
CA GLU A 8 9.11 30.77 15.38
C GLU A 8 7.91 29.95 14.86
N SER A 9 8.15 28.89 14.07
CA SER A 9 7.06 28.10 13.46
C SER A 9 6.41 27.18 14.49
N GLU A 10 5.08 27.23 14.60
CA GLU A 10 4.26 26.39 15.49
C GLU A 10 3.30 25.49 14.68
N LEU A 11 3.02 24.27 15.17
CA LEU A 11 2.06 23.34 14.58
C LEU A 11 0.72 23.36 15.34
N TYR A 12 -0.37 23.69 14.64
CA TYR A 12 -1.72 23.67 15.18
C TYR A 12 -2.51 22.47 14.65
N LEU A 13 -3.21 21.76 15.57
CA LEU A 13 -4.13 20.68 15.24
C LEU A 13 -5.54 21.08 15.71
N ASP A 14 -6.43 21.45 14.77
CA ASP A 14 -7.82 21.79 15.10
C ASP A 14 -8.64 20.52 15.36
N ASN A 15 -9.60 20.60 16.29
CA ASN A 15 -10.53 19.52 16.66
C ASN A 15 -9.87 18.15 16.94
N ALA A 16 -8.68 18.11 17.55
CA ALA A 16 -8.02 16.85 17.90
C ALA A 16 -8.81 16.06 18.95
N GLU A 17 -8.98 14.75 18.74
CA GLU A 17 -9.66 13.86 19.67
C GLU A 17 -8.71 13.33 20.75
N LYS A 18 -9.19 13.22 21.99
CA LYS A 18 -8.41 12.64 23.10
C LYS A 18 -8.04 11.19 22.76
N TYR A 19 -6.75 10.86 22.92
CA TYR A 19 -6.16 9.54 22.65
C TYR A 19 -6.06 9.13 21.16
N LYS A 20 -6.23 10.07 20.22
CA LYS A 20 -5.90 9.83 18.81
C LYS A 20 -4.45 10.22 18.49
N THR A 21 -3.79 9.36 17.72
CA THR A 21 -2.46 9.62 17.15
C THR A 21 -2.60 10.22 15.76
N TYR A 22 -1.99 11.38 15.53
CA TYR A 22 -1.95 12.07 14.24
C TYR A 22 -0.52 12.01 13.68
N LYS A 23 -0.37 11.59 12.42
CA LYS A 23 0.94 11.52 11.75
C LYS A 23 1.21 12.85 11.05
N ILE A 24 2.41 13.41 11.24
CA ILE A 24 2.89 14.52 10.43
C ILE A 24 3.36 13.92 9.10
N ILE A 25 2.68 14.27 8.01
CA ILE A 25 3.07 13.86 6.65
C ILE A 25 3.66 15.08 5.99
N ASP A 26 4.92 14.99 5.58
CA ASP A 26 5.52 15.97 4.69
C ASP A 26 4.92 15.81 3.29
N GLY A 27 4.14 16.81 2.86
CA GLY A 27 4.02 17.17 1.45
C GLY A 27 3.44 16.16 0.45
N VAL A 28 2.67 15.14 0.83
CA VAL A 28 1.98 14.28 -0.15
C VAL A 28 0.56 14.00 0.34
N ALA A 29 -0.43 14.51 -0.42
CA ALA A 29 -1.81 14.03 -0.35
C ALA A 29 -1.74 12.51 -0.25
N ALA A 30 -2.32 11.94 0.80
CA ALA A 30 -2.36 10.50 1.01
C ALA A 30 -3.10 9.86 -0.18
N ASN A 31 -2.38 9.63 -1.28
CA ASN A 31 -2.67 8.56 -2.18
C ASN A 31 -2.40 7.34 -1.31
N LEU A 32 -3.44 6.93 -0.59
CA LEU A 32 -3.57 5.65 0.07
C LEU A 32 -3.60 4.59 -1.03
N ASP A 33 -2.55 4.51 -1.85
CA ASP A 33 -2.14 3.26 -2.46
C ASP A 33 -1.65 2.43 -1.27
N ALA A 34 -2.63 1.87 -0.55
CA ALA A 34 -2.46 1.16 0.70
C ALA A 34 -1.92 -0.24 0.40
N THR A 35 -0.80 -0.31 -0.33
CA THR A 35 -0.02 -1.52 -0.47
C THR A 35 0.70 -1.73 0.85
N GLN A 36 0.07 -2.47 1.76
CA GLN A 36 0.66 -2.89 3.01
C GLN A 36 1.45 -4.18 2.79
N THR A 37 2.76 -4.09 2.97
CA THR A 37 3.66 -5.25 2.96
C THR A 37 3.85 -5.74 4.39
N VAL A 38 3.48 -6.97 4.67
CA VAL A 38 3.75 -7.67 5.94
C VAL A 38 4.73 -8.79 5.67
N SER A 39 5.86 -8.83 6.37
CA SER A 39 6.84 -9.90 6.22
C SER A 39 6.77 -10.89 7.38
N LEU A 40 6.62 -12.17 7.07
CA LEU A 40 6.61 -13.28 8.02
C LEU A 40 7.57 -14.36 7.53
N ASN A 41 8.64 -14.64 8.28
CA ASN A 41 9.58 -15.75 8.03
C ASN A 41 10.16 -15.82 6.60
N GLY A 42 10.57 -14.68 6.02
CA GLY A 42 11.15 -14.66 4.68
C GLY A 42 10.13 -14.72 3.54
N ALA A 43 8.83 -14.70 3.86
CA ALA A 43 7.78 -14.41 2.91
C ALA A 43 7.30 -12.96 3.08
N SER A 44 7.15 -12.23 1.98
CA SER A 44 6.49 -10.93 1.95
C SER A 44 5.08 -11.08 1.43
N ASN A 45 4.10 -10.71 2.25
CA ASN A 45 2.70 -10.65 1.89
C ASN A 45 2.35 -9.21 1.54
N GLY A 46 1.88 -8.97 0.32
CA GLY A 46 1.37 -7.68 -0.12
C GLY A 46 -0.15 -7.68 -0.12
N PHE A 47 -0.76 -6.70 0.54
CA PHE A 47 -2.19 -6.43 0.42
C PHE A 47 -2.38 -5.02 -0.11
N GLY A 48 -3.22 -4.84 -1.12
CA GLY A 48 -3.54 -3.52 -1.67
C GLY A 48 -4.99 -3.43 -2.09
N TYR A 49 -5.55 -2.23 -2.10
CA TYR A 49 -6.83 -1.98 -2.76
C TYR A 49 -6.86 -0.60 -3.40
N ASP A 50 -7.53 -0.49 -4.55
CA ASP A 50 -7.79 0.77 -5.24
C ASP A 50 -9.30 1.00 -5.34
N VAL A 51 -9.74 2.23 -5.09
CA VAL A 51 -11.12 2.64 -5.38
C VAL A 51 -11.16 3.18 -6.80
N ALA A 52 -11.89 2.49 -7.67
CA ALA A 52 -11.96 2.86 -9.09
C ALA A 52 -13.00 3.97 -9.34
N ASP A 53 -14.19 3.85 -8.72
CA ASP A 53 -15.32 4.79 -8.80
C ASP A 53 -16.29 4.51 -7.62
N ASN A 54 -17.36 5.30 -7.46
CA ASN A 54 -18.35 5.14 -6.38
C ASN A 54 -18.96 3.73 -6.36
N GLY A 55 -18.50 2.86 -5.45
CA GLY A 55 -18.94 1.46 -5.31
C GLY A 55 -18.09 0.42 -6.06
N SER A 56 -17.09 0.84 -6.83
CA SER A 56 -16.16 -0.05 -7.55
C SER A 56 -14.78 -0.06 -6.88
N TYR A 57 -14.22 -1.25 -6.67
CA TYR A 57 -12.90 -1.43 -6.05
C TYR A 57 -12.14 -2.60 -6.66
N ILE A 58 -10.82 -2.51 -6.61
CA ILE A 58 -9.88 -3.58 -6.96
C ILE A 58 -9.14 -3.96 -5.69
N GLY A 59 -9.24 -5.21 -5.24
CA GLY A 59 -8.45 -5.76 -4.14
C GLY A 59 -7.35 -6.68 -4.67
N ARG A 60 -6.15 -6.58 -4.11
CA ARG A 60 -4.99 -7.38 -4.47
C ARG A 60 -4.38 -8.05 -3.25
N PHE A 61 -4.00 -9.31 -3.41
CA PHE A 61 -3.24 -10.09 -2.44
C PHE A 61 -2.08 -10.76 -3.15
N VAL A 62 -0.88 -10.68 -2.57
CA VAL A 62 0.34 -11.31 -3.08
C VAL A 62 1.06 -11.99 -1.93
N VAL A 63 1.58 -13.18 -2.19
CA VAL A 63 2.57 -13.85 -1.33
C VAL A 63 3.79 -14.08 -2.17
N GLU A 64 4.93 -13.61 -1.69
CA GLU A 64 6.24 -13.90 -2.27
C GLU A 64 7.11 -14.56 -1.21
N ALA A 65 7.94 -15.52 -1.62
CA ALA A 65 8.93 -16.13 -0.77
C ALA A 65 10.24 -16.33 -1.52
N GLU A 66 11.33 -16.24 -0.77
CA GLU A 66 12.68 -16.39 -1.27
C GLU A 66 13.33 -17.64 -0.70
N LYS A 67 14.02 -18.40 -1.57
CA LYS A 67 14.91 -19.48 -1.15
C LYS A 67 16.15 -19.50 -2.02
N ALA A 68 17.29 -19.21 -1.41
CA ALA A 68 18.60 -19.15 -2.07
C ALA A 68 18.57 -18.19 -3.26
N ASN A 69 18.68 -18.70 -4.49
CA ASN A 69 18.75 -17.92 -5.72
C ASN A 69 17.40 -17.79 -6.44
N VAL A 70 16.32 -18.23 -5.80
CA VAL A 70 14.98 -18.30 -6.39
C VAL A 70 13.99 -17.52 -5.55
N THR A 71 13.28 -16.62 -6.21
CA THR A 71 12.11 -15.91 -5.67
C THR A 71 10.88 -16.42 -6.38
N TYR A 72 9.85 -16.80 -5.64
CA TYR A 72 8.59 -17.24 -6.20
C TYR A 72 7.43 -16.50 -5.54
N GLY A 73 6.45 -16.12 -6.35
CA GLY A 73 5.29 -15.39 -5.88
C GLY A 73 3.99 -15.82 -6.55
N LEU A 74 2.91 -15.70 -5.77
CA LEU A 74 1.54 -15.93 -6.19
C LEU A 74 0.71 -14.72 -5.81
N GLY A 75 -0.05 -14.21 -6.77
CA GLY A 75 -0.93 -13.07 -6.61
C GLY A 75 -2.36 -13.37 -7.05
N TYR A 76 -3.31 -12.72 -6.41
CA TYR A 76 -4.70 -12.68 -6.81
C TYR A 76 -5.23 -11.26 -6.77
N GLU A 77 -5.93 -10.88 -7.84
CA GLU A 77 -6.62 -9.61 -7.99
C GLU A 77 -8.11 -9.87 -8.16
N TYR A 78 -8.92 -9.19 -7.35
CA TYR A 78 -10.37 -9.19 -7.41
C TYR A 78 -10.88 -7.78 -7.72
N GLN A 79 -11.58 -7.63 -8.84
CA GLN A 79 -12.23 -6.38 -9.20
C GLN A 79 -13.75 -6.50 -9.06
N LYS A 80 -14.32 -5.63 -8.22
CA LYS A 80 -15.75 -5.37 -8.14
C LYS A 80 -16.04 -4.05 -8.84
N GLY A 81 -16.93 -4.09 -9.83
CA GLY A 81 -17.53 -2.89 -10.40
C GLY A 81 -18.89 -3.15 -11.02
N ASP A 82 -19.55 -2.07 -11.43
CA ASP A 82 -20.91 -2.13 -12.00
C ASP A 82 -20.93 -2.74 -13.41
N SER A 83 -19.89 -2.49 -14.22
CA SER A 83 -19.78 -3.02 -15.59
C SER A 83 -18.60 -3.97 -15.79
N VAL A 84 -17.60 -3.98 -14.92
CA VAL A 84 -16.38 -4.80 -15.06
C VAL A 84 -16.16 -5.62 -13.81
N LYS A 85 -16.13 -6.94 -13.98
CA LYS A 85 -15.72 -7.91 -12.96
C LYS A 85 -14.57 -8.70 -13.54
N ALA A 86 -13.39 -8.55 -12.94
CA ALA A 86 -12.20 -9.25 -13.36
C ALA A 86 -11.56 -9.92 -12.15
N ASN A 87 -11.27 -11.21 -12.30
CA ASN A 87 -10.48 -11.97 -11.33
C ASN A 87 -9.22 -12.40 -12.05
N LYS A 88 -8.05 -11.99 -11.57
CA LYS A 88 -6.77 -12.38 -12.18
C LYS A 88 -5.92 -13.13 -11.18
N TRP A 89 -5.36 -14.24 -11.64
CA TRP A 89 -4.31 -14.96 -10.94
C TRP A 89 -2.97 -14.59 -11.57
N MET A 90 -1.97 -14.35 -10.73
CA MET A 90 -0.62 -13.98 -11.11
C MET A 90 0.34 -14.99 -10.48
N ALA A 91 1.34 -15.44 -11.23
CA ALA A 91 2.41 -16.29 -10.73
C ALA A 91 3.73 -15.79 -11.30
N ASN A 92 4.74 -15.62 -10.45
CA ASN A 92 6.07 -15.22 -10.83
C ASN A 92 7.11 -16.19 -10.26
N VAL A 93 8.13 -16.47 -11.06
CA VAL A 93 9.34 -17.18 -10.63
C VAL A 93 10.51 -16.41 -11.20
N ASN A 94 11.43 -16.01 -10.33
CA ASN A 94 12.65 -15.31 -10.68
C ASN A 94 13.85 -16.12 -10.21
N TRP A 95 14.87 -16.24 -11.07
CA TRP A 95 16.12 -16.93 -10.79
C TRP A 95 17.29 -15.98 -11.06
N SER A 96 18.21 -15.84 -10.11
CA SER A 96 19.48 -15.13 -10.29
C SER A 96 20.70 -16.06 -10.23
N PHE A 97 21.64 -15.90 -11.17
CA PHE A 97 22.89 -16.68 -11.28
C PHE A 97 24.09 -15.92 -10.70
#